data_AF-W7SJA1-F1
#
_entry.id   AF-W7SJA1-F1
#
_cell.length_a   1.000
_cell.length_b   1.000
_cell.length_c   1.000
_cell.angle_alpha   90.00
_cell.angle_beta   90.00
_cell.angle_gamma   90.00
#
_symmetry.space_group_name_H-M   'P 1'
#
loop_
_entity.id
_entity.type
_entity.pdbx_description
1 polymer ?
#
loop_
_entity_poly.entity_id
_entity_poly.type
_entity_poly.pdbx_seq_one_letter_code
_entity_poly.pdbx_strand_id
1 'polypeptide(L)'
;MDDKQLAEKFRDAVGDVPPPSFDTQDVLVASKRATAHARKRLQTGAGVAIGVVLIGGVLLLVRPFGGEPTTTSAGGDVASPNATSPMSLNPGFDTNHAGPGGGKAEPNSTETGGGANCGPADQALAAALVTELPIITGTAAQAADVSCPTGSNGVAFELTDGSNSGKLELVLVPSTVADDPSTGAKPAVKVSKGNSVTVKTHNGGALTLATLPMNGSAAGPYVNQLGDIAARLAARY
;
A
#
# COMPACT_ATOMS: atom_id res chain seq x y z
N MET A 1 36.14 32.75 29.46
CA MET A 1 35.56 32.41 28.14
C MET A 1 34.28 33.19 28.06
N ASP A 2 34.26 34.21 27.21
CA ASP A 2 33.25 35.27 27.22
C ASP A 2 32.24 35.06 26.10
N ASP A 3 30.95 35.31 26.37
CA ASP A 3 29.85 35.09 25.42
C ASP A 3 30.04 35.83 24.10
N LYS A 4 30.79 36.94 24.13
CA LYS A 4 31.14 37.72 22.94
C LYS A 4 32.09 36.97 22.00
N GLN A 5 33.04 36.20 22.53
CA GLN A 5 33.94 35.38 21.71
C GLN A 5 33.21 34.19 21.07
N LEU A 6 32.18 33.65 21.71
CA LEU A 6 31.36 32.59 21.11
C LEU A 6 30.54 33.15 19.94
N ALA A 7 29.88 34.30 20.13
CA ALA A 7 29.10 34.94 19.08
C ALA A 7 29.94 35.27 17.84
N GLU A 8 31.19 35.70 18.03
CA GLU A 8 32.10 36.04 16.93
C GLU A 8 32.54 34.80 16.14
N LYS A 9 32.83 33.68 16.84
CA LYS A 9 33.14 32.39 16.20
C LYS A 9 31.96 31.80 15.43
N PHE A 10 30.74 31.98 15.92
CA PHE A 10 29.54 31.53 15.19
C PHE A 10 29.25 32.40 13.97
N ARG A 11 29.56 33.70 14.00
CA ARG A 11 29.34 34.61 12.88
C ARG A 11 30.34 34.39 11.74
N ASP A 12 31.58 34.02 12.06
CA ASP A 12 32.64 33.74 11.08
C ASP A 12 32.46 32.36 10.40
N ALA A 13 31.74 31.44 11.04
CA ALA A 13 31.46 30.10 10.52
C ALA A 13 30.27 30.03 9.55
N VAL A 14 29.47 31.09 9.43
CA VAL A 14 28.38 31.17 8.45
C VAL A 14 28.96 31.66 7.13
N GLY A 15 29.42 30.70 6.32
CA GLY A 15 29.83 30.97 4.94
C GLY A 15 28.67 31.46 4.08
N ASP A 16 29.02 32.01 2.91
CA ASP A 16 28.05 32.46 1.91
C ASP A 16 27.04 31.34 1.59
N VAL A 17 25.75 31.67 1.65
CA VAL A 17 24.68 30.72 1.38
C VAL A 17 24.72 30.38 -0.12
N PRO A 18 24.93 29.11 -0.50
CA PRO A 18 24.95 28.74 -1.91
C PRO A 18 23.58 29.05 -2.54
N PRO A 19 23.54 29.50 -3.81
CA PRO A 19 22.28 29.75 -4.49
C PRO A 19 21.43 28.48 -4.51
N PRO A 20 20.09 28.60 -4.40
CA PRO A 20 19.21 27.45 -4.45
C PRO A 20 19.39 26.73 -5.79
N SER A 21 19.70 25.43 -5.72
CA SER A 21 19.85 24.56 -6.89
C SER A 21 18.52 24.10 -7.50
N PHE A 22 17.40 24.55 -6.91
CA PHE A 22 16.05 24.22 -7.33
C PHE A 22 15.25 25.50 -7.54
N ASP A 23 14.71 25.67 -8.75
CA ASP A 23 13.84 26.79 -9.06
C ASP A 23 12.41 26.33 -9.38
N THR A 24 11.53 27.31 -9.60
CA THR A 24 10.13 27.03 -9.92
C THR A 24 9.98 26.36 -11.30
N GLN A 25 10.94 26.54 -12.21
CA GLN A 25 10.90 25.89 -13.52
C GLN A 25 11.18 24.39 -13.40
N ASP A 26 12.06 23.96 -12.50
CA ASP A 26 12.32 22.53 -12.23
C ASP A 26 11.05 21.79 -11.81
N VAL A 27 10.23 22.42 -10.94
CA VAL A 27 8.95 21.85 -10.50
C VAL A 27 7.96 21.77 -11.67
N LEU A 28 7.90 22.78 -12.53
CA LEU A 28 7.01 22.79 -13.69
C LEU A 28 7.41 21.76 -14.74
N VAL A 29 8.71 21.57 -14.98
CA VAL A 29 9.23 20.55 -15.90
C VAL A 29 8.98 19.15 -15.36
N ALA A 30 9.23 18.91 -14.07
CA ALA A 30 8.92 17.64 -13.41
C ALA A 30 7.42 17.32 -13.44
N SER A 31 6.56 18.31 -13.15
CA SER A 31 5.10 18.17 -13.19
C SER A 31 4.56 17.86 -14.59
N LYS A 32 5.05 18.58 -15.62
CA LYS A 32 4.70 18.31 -17.02
C LYS A 32 5.13 16.89 -17.43
N ARG A 33 6.31 16.46 -17.03
CA ARG A 33 6.82 15.10 -17.30
C ARG A 33 5.96 14.03 -16.63
N ALA A 34 5.59 14.21 -15.37
CA ALA A 34 4.69 13.30 -14.65
C ALA A 34 3.31 13.21 -15.33
N THR A 35 2.75 14.34 -15.73
CA THR A 35 1.44 14.40 -16.42
C THR A 35 1.49 13.74 -17.81
N ALA A 36 2.60 13.88 -18.54
CA ALA A 36 2.78 13.24 -19.84
C ALA A 36 2.88 11.70 -19.74
N HIS A 37 3.52 11.17 -18.70
CA HIS A 37 3.56 9.72 -18.44
C HIS A 37 2.18 9.16 -18.08
N ALA A 38 1.36 9.90 -17.34
CA ALA A 38 0.01 9.48 -16.98
C ALA A 38 -0.90 9.31 -18.21
N ARG A 39 -0.81 10.21 -19.20
CA ARG A 39 -1.63 10.15 -20.42
C ARG A 39 -1.29 8.96 -21.32
N LYS A 40 -0.03 8.53 -21.36
CA LYS A 40 0.38 7.35 -22.15
C LYS A 40 -0.18 6.03 -21.62
N ARG A 41 -0.58 5.96 -20.34
CA ARG A 41 -1.21 4.76 -19.76
C ARG A 41 -2.70 4.62 -20.12
N LEU A 42 -3.36 5.67 -20.58
CA LEU A 42 -4.78 5.63 -20.95
C LEU A 42 -5.03 5.20 -22.41
N GLN A 43 -4.01 5.16 -23.28
CA GLN A 43 -4.20 4.94 -24.72
C GLN A 43 -3.92 3.51 -25.21
N THR A 44 -3.43 2.60 -24.36
CA THR A 44 -3.10 1.21 -24.74
C THR A 44 -4.12 0.15 -24.25
N GLY A 45 -5.34 0.56 -23.85
CA GLY A 45 -6.32 -0.36 -23.25
C GLY A 45 -7.78 -0.19 -23.67
N ALA A 46 -8.08 0.47 -24.79
CA ALA A 46 -9.45 0.60 -25.30
C ALA A 46 -9.65 -0.22 -26.58
N GLY A 47 -9.80 -1.53 -26.42
CA GLY A 47 -10.26 -2.44 -27.47
C GLY A 47 -11.36 -3.35 -26.90
N VAL A 48 -12.62 -3.03 -27.20
CA VAL A 48 -13.70 -3.89 -27.75
C VAL A 48 -15.04 -3.14 -27.63
N ALA A 49 -15.83 -3.20 -28.71
CA ALA A 49 -16.97 -2.36 -29.04
C ALA A 49 -18.35 -2.89 -28.58
N ILE A 50 -19.26 -1.93 -28.35
CA ILE A 50 -20.69 -1.82 -28.73
C ILE A 50 -21.61 -3.06 -28.58
N GLY A 51 -22.69 -2.89 -27.83
CA GLY A 51 -23.92 -3.69 -27.94
C GLY A 51 -25.17 -2.89 -27.54
N VAL A 52 -25.78 -2.20 -28.50
CA VAL A 52 -27.12 -1.58 -28.41
C VAL A 52 -28.16 -2.69 -28.25
N VAL A 53 -29.02 -2.63 -27.22
CA VAL A 53 -30.31 -3.36 -27.23
C VAL A 53 -31.43 -2.42 -26.79
N LEU A 54 -32.37 -2.32 -27.72
CA LEU A 54 -33.59 -1.52 -27.72
C LEU A 54 -34.68 -2.13 -26.82
N ILE A 55 -35.59 -1.25 -26.42
CA ILE A 55 -36.91 -1.52 -25.86
C ILE A 55 -37.70 -2.47 -26.79
N GLY A 56 -38.29 -3.56 -26.26
CA GLY A 56 -39.44 -4.25 -26.88
C GLY A 56 -39.41 -5.78 -26.94
N GLY A 57 -40.19 -6.41 -26.04
CA GLY A 57 -41.09 -7.55 -26.30
C GLY A 57 -40.66 -8.84 -27.03
N VAL A 58 -40.85 -9.97 -26.31
CA VAL A 58 -41.62 -11.18 -26.74
C VAL A 58 -40.96 -12.23 -27.67
N LEU A 59 -40.82 -13.45 -27.10
CA LEU A 59 -40.90 -14.84 -27.63
C LEU A 59 -39.70 -15.58 -28.29
N LEU A 60 -39.38 -16.71 -27.62
CA LEU A 60 -39.12 -18.09 -28.09
C LEU A 60 -37.72 -18.57 -28.58
N LEU A 61 -37.15 -19.48 -27.76
CA LEU A 61 -36.56 -20.82 -28.03
C LEU A 61 -35.81 -21.06 -29.36
N VAL A 62 -34.51 -21.42 -29.29
CA VAL A 62 -33.95 -22.78 -29.56
C VAL A 62 -32.50 -22.92 -28.99
N ARG A 63 -32.19 -24.04 -28.35
CA ARG A 63 -30.84 -24.62 -28.04
C ARG A 63 -30.62 -25.83 -29.01
N PRO A 64 -29.54 -26.64 -28.97
CA PRO A 64 -28.09 -26.41 -28.88
C PRO A 64 -27.29 -27.27 -29.92
N PHE A 65 -26.02 -26.98 -30.18
CA PHE A 65 -25.00 -27.89 -30.76
C PHE A 65 -23.65 -27.46 -30.14
N GLY A 66 -22.78 -28.27 -29.53
CA GLY A 66 -22.52 -29.69 -29.65
C GLY A 66 -21.12 -29.87 -30.24
N GLY A 67 -20.08 -30.10 -29.42
CA GLY A 67 -18.73 -30.43 -29.88
C GLY A 67 -17.62 -30.13 -28.86
N GLU A 68 -17.14 -31.17 -28.18
CA GLU A 68 -15.97 -31.22 -27.29
C GLU A 68 -14.78 -31.88 -28.05
N PRO A 69 -13.64 -32.20 -27.41
CA PRO A 69 -12.35 -31.51 -27.50
C PRO A 69 -11.33 -32.16 -28.45
N THR A 70 -10.44 -31.37 -29.05
CA THR A 70 -9.23 -31.90 -29.71
C THR A 70 -8.02 -31.72 -28.82
N THR A 71 -7.56 -32.85 -28.27
CA THR A 71 -6.24 -33.07 -27.70
C THR A 71 -5.16 -33.00 -28.78
N THR A 72 -4.11 -32.19 -28.56
CA THR A 72 -2.82 -32.38 -29.23
C THR A 72 -1.70 -32.14 -28.23
N SER A 73 -1.07 -33.22 -27.78
CA SER A 73 0.22 -33.20 -27.09
C SER A 73 1.34 -33.25 -28.14
N ALA A 74 2.36 -32.42 -27.98
CA ALA A 74 3.68 -32.66 -28.56
C ALA A 74 4.72 -32.23 -27.52
N GLY A 75 5.45 -33.22 -27.01
CA GLY A 75 6.61 -33.02 -26.15
C GLY A 75 7.84 -32.58 -26.95
N GLY A 76 8.80 -32.00 -26.23
CA GLY A 76 10.10 -31.62 -26.75
C GLY A 76 10.96 -31.01 -25.65
N ASP A 77 11.63 -31.87 -24.87
CA ASP A 77 12.79 -31.51 -24.08
C ASP A 77 13.94 -31.09 -24.99
N VAL A 78 14.52 -29.90 -24.79
CA VAL A 78 15.96 -29.66 -24.96
C VAL A 78 16.41 -28.35 -24.31
N ALA A 79 17.39 -28.52 -23.41
CA ALA A 79 18.60 -27.71 -23.25
C ALA A 79 18.51 -26.21 -22.89
N SER A 80 18.88 -25.95 -21.63
CA SER A 80 19.47 -24.72 -21.13
C SER A 80 20.71 -24.28 -21.93
N PRO A 81 20.84 -22.97 -22.21
CA PRO A 81 22.15 -22.33 -22.22
C PRO A 81 22.18 -21.18 -21.21
N ASN A 82 23.15 -21.30 -20.31
CA ASN A 82 23.70 -20.28 -19.45
C ASN A 82 24.15 -19.07 -20.31
N ALA A 83 23.59 -17.88 -20.09
CA ALA A 83 24.09 -16.64 -20.69
C ALA A 83 23.77 -15.41 -19.82
N THR A 84 24.71 -15.14 -18.90
CA THR A 84 25.35 -13.84 -18.66
C THR A 84 24.46 -12.59 -18.54
N SER A 85 24.23 -12.18 -17.29
CA SER A 85 23.73 -10.86 -16.92
C SER A 85 24.66 -9.72 -17.41
N PRO A 86 24.15 -8.68 -18.09
CA PRO A 86 24.90 -7.45 -18.28
C PRO A 86 24.80 -6.56 -17.02
N MET A 87 25.94 -6.45 -16.34
CA MET A 87 26.45 -5.38 -15.49
C MET A 87 25.47 -4.32 -14.99
N SER A 88 25.25 -4.39 -13.68
CA SER A 88 24.81 -3.30 -12.81
C SER A 88 25.85 -2.17 -12.79
N LEU A 89 25.46 -0.95 -13.15
CA LEU A 89 26.21 0.27 -12.87
C LEU A 89 25.64 0.91 -11.59
N ASN A 90 26.24 0.54 -10.46
CA ASN A 90 26.09 1.24 -9.19
C ASN A 90 27.30 2.17 -9.03
N PRO A 91 27.15 3.50 -8.92
CA PRO A 91 28.19 4.35 -8.38
C PRO A 91 28.13 4.26 -6.86
N GLY A 92 29.06 3.51 -6.28
CA GLY A 92 29.33 3.52 -4.86
C GLY A 92 29.95 4.86 -4.43
N PHE A 93 29.50 5.37 -3.29
CA PHE A 93 30.34 6.13 -2.39
C PHE A 93 30.62 5.26 -1.17
N ASP A 94 31.90 5.03 -0.95
CA ASP A 94 32.48 4.29 0.17
C ASP A 94 32.15 4.95 1.51
N THR A 95 32.08 4.14 2.57
CA THR A 95 32.96 4.33 3.74
C THR A 95 32.98 3.09 4.64
N ASN A 96 34.16 2.47 4.66
CA ASN A 96 34.92 2.05 5.84
C ASN A 96 34.64 0.70 6.56
N HIS A 97 35.67 -0.15 6.40
CA HIS A 97 36.49 -0.75 7.46
C HIS A 97 35.93 -1.92 8.30
N ALA A 98 36.18 -3.13 7.79
CA ALA A 98 36.92 -4.25 8.40
C ALA A 98 36.72 -4.64 9.88
N GLY A 99 36.28 -5.89 10.09
CA GLY A 99 36.52 -6.69 11.31
C GLY A 99 35.64 -7.94 11.42
N PRO A 100 36.18 -9.18 11.40
CA PRO A 100 35.40 -10.42 11.28
C PRO A 100 35.03 -11.02 12.63
N GLY A 101 33.78 -11.44 12.79
CA GLY A 101 33.34 -12.18 13.98
C GLY A 101 31.96 -12.78 13.75
N GLY A 102 31.92 -14.09 13.54
CA GLY A 102 30.67 -14.84 13.44
C GLY A 102 29.88 -14.75 14.74
N GLY A 103 28.76 -14.04 14.68
CA GLY A 103 27.69 -14.11 15.66
C GLY A 103 26.41 -14.33 14.89
N LYS A 104 25.73 -15.45 15.15
CA LYS A 104 24.37 -15.67 14.68
C LYS A 104 23.53 -14.49 15.17
N ALA A 105 23.03 -13.67 14.25
CA ALA A 105 22.05 -12.66 14.57
C ALA A 105 20.74 -13.38 14.91
N GLU A 106 20.56 -13.62 16.20
CA GLU A 106 19.26 -13.83 16.82
C GLU A 106 18.34 -12.68 16.36
N PRO A 107 17.11 -12.97 15.89
CA PRO A 107 16.15 -11.92 15.59
C PRO A 107 15.75 -11.31 16.93
N ASN A 108 16.36 -10.18 17.29
CA ASN A 108 15.91 -9.35 18.38
C ASN A 108 14.62 -8.66 17.90
N SER A 109 13.52 -9.41 17.98
CA SER A 109 12.16 -8.90 17.86
C SER A 109 11.95 -7.94 19.00
N THR A 110 12.12 -6.65 18.73
CA THR A 110 11.50 -5.61 19.56
C THR A 110 10.00 -5.72 19.33
N GLU A 111 9.37 -6.67 20.04
CA GLU A 111 7.93 -6.75 20.18
C GLU A 111 7.47 -5.50 20.92
N THR A 112 6.93 -4.55 20.17
CA THR A 112 6.18 -3.44 20.74
C THR A 112 4.87 -3.34 19.97
N GLY A 113 3.87 -4.09 20.46
CA GLY A 113 2.44 -3.82 20.25
C GLY A 113 1.86 -4.16 18.88
N GLY A 114 2.01 -5.40 18.40
CA GLY A 114 1.23 -5.91 17.26
C GLY A 114 0.23 -6.97 17.69
N GLY A 115 -1.06 -6.64 17.65
CA GLY A 115 -2.17 -7.60 17.64
C GLY A 115 -1.84 -8.84 16.82
N ALA A 116 -1.81 -9.98 17.51
CA ALA A 116 -0.85 -11.08 17.35
C ALA A 116 -0.69 -11.81 15.99
N ASN A 117 -1.28 -11.38 14.88
CA ASN A 117 -1.22 -12.15 13.61
C ASN A 117 -1.17 -11.33 12.31
N CYS A 118 -1.05 -10.00 12.37
CA CYS A 118 -1.05 -9.17 11.16
C CYS A 118 0.29 -9.11 10.40
N GLY A 119 1.36 -9.65 11.01
CA GLY A 119 2.72 -9.53 10.49
C GLY A 119 3.30 -8.11 10.61
N PRO A 120 4.47 -7.86 10.02
CA PRO A 120 5.03 -6.51 9.92
C PRO A 120 4.13 -5.61 9.06
N ALA A 121 4.29 -4.29 9.21
CA ALA A 121 3.56 -3.30 8.42
C ALA A 121 3.74 -3.56 6.90
N ASP A 122 2.64 -3.85 6.21
CA ASP A 122 2.64 -4.03 4.76
C ASP A 122 2.86 -2.67 4.07
N GLN A 123 4.00 -2.53 3.40
CA GLN A 123 4.41 -1.28 2.74
C GLN A 123 3.54 -0.93 1.53
N ALA A 124 2.99 -1.93 0.84
CA ALA A 124 2.11 -1.69 -0.31
C ALA A 124 0.73 -1.18 0.17
N LEU A 125 0.19 -1.77 1.23
CA LEU A 125 -1.02 -1.27 1.90
C LEU A 125 -0.79 0.11 2.51
N ALA A 126 0.38 0.34 3.12
CA ALA A 126 0.78 1.64 3.66
C ALA A 126 0.72 2.72 2.58
N ALA A 127 1.38 2.47 1.45
CA ALA A 127 1.39 3.39 0.31
C ALA A 127 -0.01 3.61 -0.26
N ALA A 128 -0.82 2.55 -0.42
CA ALA A 128 -2.19 2.67 -0.91
C ALA A 128 -3.05 3.53 0.02
N LEU A 129 -2.99 3.30 1.33
CA LEU A 129 -3.73 4.07 2.32
C LEU A 129 -3.34 5.56 2.27
N VAL A 130 -2.03 5.85 2.24
CA VAL A 130 -1.50 7.21 2.12
C VAL A 130 -2.07 7.96 0.90
N THR A 131 -2.30 7.28 -0.24
CA THR A 131 -2.86 7.93 -1.42
C THR A 131 -4.34 8.30 -1.31
N GLU A 132 -5.07 7.67 -0.38
CA GLU A 132 -6.51 7.85 -0.21
C GLU A 132 -6.88 8.82 0.92
N LEU A 133 -5.89 9.19 1.75
CA LEU A 133 -6.08 10.09 2.88
C LEU A 133 -6.05 11.56 2.43
N PRO A 134 -7.10 12.35 2.73
CA PRO A 134 -7.16 13.76 2.34
C PRO A 134 -6.01 14.63 2.86
N ILE A 135 -5.58 14.43 4.11
CA ILE A 135 -4.47 15.16 4.74
C ILE A 135 -3.73 14.23 5.71
N ILE A 136 -2.42 14.05 5.51
CA ILE A 136 -1.65 13.20 6.42
C ILE A 136 -0.88 14.08 7.39
N THR A 137 -1.37 14.16 8.61
CA THR A 137 -0.57 14.57 9.77
C THR A 137 -0.44 13.37 10.68
N GLY A 138 0.75 12.77 10.71
CA GLY A 138 0.96 11.49 11.38
C GLY A 138 2.37 10.94 11.23
N THR A 139 2.63 9.84 11.96
CA THR A 139 3.93 9.15 11.99
C THR A 139 4.08 8.13 10.85
N ALA A 140 5.23 7.48 10.79
CA ALA A 140 5.48 6.34 9.89
C ALA A 140 4.47 5.20 10.10
N ALA A 141 4.33 4.36 9.06
CA ALA A 141 3.51 3.14 9.10
C ALA A 141 3.99 2.18 10.19
N GLN A 142 3.04 1.58 10.90
CA GLN A 142 3.25 0.62 11.98
C GLN A 142 2.53 -0.69 11.69
N ALA A 143 2.87 -1.74 12.43
CA ALA A 143 2.08 -2.98 12.41
C ALA A 143 0.68 -2.69 12.97
N ALA A 144 -0.34 -3.35 12.41
CA ALA A 144 -1.70 -3.22 12.91
C ALA A 144 -1.84 -3.92 14.27
N ASP A 145 -2.58 -3.29 15.20
CA ASP A 145 -2.80 -3.81 16.56
C ASP A 145 -4.11 -4.62 16.70
N VAL A 146 -4.82 -4.81 15.59
CA VAL A 146 -6.03 -5.64 15.50
C VAL A 146 -5.72 -7.13 15.41
N SER A 147 -6.70 -7.96 15.78
CA SER A 147 -6.57 -9.41 15.61
C SER A 147 -6.83 -9.79 14.15
N CYS A 148 -5.76 -10.07 13.41
CA CYS A 148 -5.83 -10.51 12.03
C CYS A 148 -6.09 -12.02 11.89
N PRO A 149 -6.91 -12.45 10.92
CA PRO A 149 -6.93 -13.84 10.46
C PRO A 149 -5.57 -14.24 9.89
N THR A 150 -5.18 -15.51 10.04
CA THR A 150 -3.93 -16.02 9.48
C THR A 150 -3.88 -15.83 7.96
N GLY A 151 -2.72 -15.36 7.46
CA GLY A 151 -2.53 -15.06 6.05
C GLY A 151 -3.06 -13.68 5.61
N SER A 152 -3.47 -12.84 6.55
CA SER A 152 -3.84 -11.44 6.29
C SER A 152 -2.62 -10.53 6.43
N ASN A 153 -2.67 -9.40 5.73
CA ASN A 153 -1.67 -8.33 5.86
C ASN A 153 -2.31 -7.12 6.51
N GLY A 154 -1.54 -6.40 7.34
CA GLY A 154 -2.04 -5.23 8.04
C GLY A 154 -1.06 -4.05 8.04
N VAL A 155 -1.61 -2.85 8.21
CA VAL A 155 -0.86 -1.63 8.47
C VAL A 155 -1.66 -0.71 9.38
N ALA A 156 -0.97 0.07 10.21
CA ALA A 156 -1.54 1.13 11.02
C ALA A 156 -0.81 2.46 10.82
N PHE A 157 -1.53 3.56 10.99
CA PHE A 157 -0.98 4.91 11.08
C PHE A 157 -1.58 5.62 12.28
N GLU A 158 -0.76 6.35 13.04
CA GLU A 158 -1.24 7.36 13.98
C GLU A 158 -1.47 8.65 13.22
N LEU A 159 -2.71 9.13 13.24
CA LEU A 159 -3.16 10.27 12.44
C LEU A 159 -3.93 11.26 13.32
N THR A 160 -3.91 12.51 12.89
CA THR A 160 -4.79 13.56 13.40
C THR A 160 -5.64 14.12 12.26
N ASP A 161 -6.92 14.35 12.53
CA ASP A 161 -7.92 14.91 11.64
C ASP A 161 -8.73 15.97 12.41
N GLY A 162 -8.31 17.23 12.30
CA GLY A 162 -8.85 18.33 13.09
C GLY A 162 -8.62 18.10 14.60
N SER A 163 -9.70 18.02 15.37
CA SER A 163 -9.65 17.70 16.81
C SER A 163 -9.61 16.20 17.11
N ASN A 164 -9.75 15.35 16.10
CA ASN A 164 -9.77 13.90 16.27
C ASN A 164 -8.37 13.33 16.09
N SER A 165 -7.83 12.67 17.11
CA SER A 165 -6.55 11.97 17.04
C SER A 165 -6.75 10.48 17.33
N GLY A 166 -5.98 9.64 16.64
CA GLY A 166 -6.19 8.20 16.73
C GLY A 166 -5.29 7.37 15.84
N LYS A 167 -5.51 6.06 15.91
CA LYS A 167 -4.93 5.09 14.98
C LYS A 167 -5.92 4.78 13.87
N LEU A 168 -5.43 4.73 12.64
CA LEU A 168 -6.15 4.21 11.49
C LEU A 168 -5.47 2.92 11.05
N GLU A 169 -6.20 1.82 11.08
CA GLU A 169 -5.70 0.47 10.83
C GLU A 169 -6.40 -0.13 9.62
N LEU A 170 -5.62 -0.73 8.74
CA LEU A 170 -6.08 -1.35 7.50
C LEU A 170 -5.61 -2.80 7.47
N VAL A 171 -6.54 -3.72 7.29
CA VAL A 171 -6.27 -5.15 7.18
C VAL A 171 -6.87 -5.70 5.89
N LEU A 172 -6.04 -6.38 5.10
CA LEU A 172 -6.44 -7.11 3.91
C LEU A 172 -6.44 -8.61 4.21
N VAL A 173 -7.59 -9.24 4.06
CA VAL A 173 -7.79 -10.69 4.06
C VAL A 173 -7.83 -11.14 2.60
N PRO A 174 -6.78 -11.80 2.07
CA PRO A 174 -6.75 -12.24 0.68
C PRO A 174 -7.84 -13.25 0.33
N SER A 175 -8.14 -13.40 -0.97
CA SER A 175 -9.06 -14.41 -1.46
C SER A 175 -8.61 -15.85 -1.21
N THR A 176 -7.29 -16.06 -1.04
CA THR A 176 -6.66 -17.34 -0.73
C THR A 176 -6.91 -17.83 0.70
N VAL A 177 -7.31 -16.94 1.61
CA VAL A 177 -7.72 -17.32 2.97
C VAL A 177 -9.08 -17.99 2.89
N ALA A 178 -9.24 -19.17 3.51
CA ALA A 178 -10.51 -19.89 3.52
C ALA A 178 -11.62 -19.04 4.15
N ASP A 179 -12.84 -19.17 3.61
CA ASP A 179 -14.01 -18.53 4.19
C ASP A 179 -14.36 -19.18 5.53
N ASP A 180 -14.94 -18.39 6.43
CA ASP A 180 -15.44 -18.89 7.71
C ASP A 180 -16.59 -19.89 7.44
N PRO A 181 -16.48 -21.14 7.93
CA PRO A 181 -17.44 -22.20 7.59
C PRO A 181 -18.85 -21.94 8.14
N SER A 182 -19.00 -21.07 9.14
CA SER A 182 -20.30 -20.73 9.74
C SER A 182 -21.03 -19.61 8.99
N THR A 183 -20.30 -18.71 8.34
CA THR A 183 -20.88 -17.55 7.64
C THR A 183 -20.76 -17.61 6.12
N GLY A 184 -19.85 -18.42 5.58
CA GLY A 184 -19.50 -18.46 4.16
C GLY A 184 -18.84 -17.17 3.64
N ALA A 185 -18.31 -16.34 4.55
CA ALA A 185 -17.66 -15.07 4.22
C ALA A 185 -16.18 -15.08 4.68
N LYS A 186 -15.39 -14.10 4.22
CA LYS A 186 -14.02 -13.95 4.72
C LYS A 186 -14.01 -13.74 6.24
N PRO A 187 -13.05 -14.35 6.97
CA PRO A 187 -12.96 -14.21 8.42
C PRO A 187 -12.94 -12.73 8.83
N ALA A 188 -13.78 -12.38 9.79
CA ALA A 188 -13.92 -11.00 10.25
C ALA A 188 -12.68 -10.57 11.06
N VAL A 189 -12.20 -9.35 10.79
CA VAL A 189 -11.17 -8.70 11.60
C VAL A 189 -11.82 -8.15 12.86
N LYS A 190 -11.30 -8.52 14.03
CA LYS A 190 -11.86 -8.06 15.32
C LYS A 190 -11.17 -6.78 15.75
N VAL A 191 -11.96 -5.72 15.85
CA VAL A 191 -11.53 -4.41 16.32
C VAL A 191 -12.03 -4.19 17.75
N SER A 192 -11.10 -4.01 18.68
CA SER A 192 -11.42 -3.95 20.12
C SER A 192 -12.13 -2.66 20.53
N LYS A 193 -11.90 -1.55 19.82
CA LYS A 193 -12.45 -0.22 20.10
C LYS A 193 -12.60 0.58 18.81
N GLY A 194 -13.46 1.60 18.83
CA GLY A 194 -13.61 2.53 17.70
C GLY A 194 -14.59 2.05 16.64
N ASN A 195 -14.44 2.57 15.42
CA ASN A 195 -15.34 2.31 14.30
C ASN A 195 -14.59 1.55 13.22
N SER A 196 -15.24 0.59 12.58
CA SER A 196 -14.66 -0.14 11.46
C SER A 196 -15.66 -0.35 10.34
N VAL A 197 -15.13 -0.49 9.13
CA VAL A 197 -15.88 -0.82 7.92
C VAL A 197 -15.13 -1.94 7.21
N THR A 198 -15.86 -3.00 6.85
CA THR A 198 -15.32 -4.09 6.03
C THR A 198 -15.99 -4.06 4.66
N VAL A 199 -15.19 -4.10 3.60
CA VAL A 199 -15.64 -4.07 2.20
C VAL A 199 -15.05 -5.27 1.46
N LYS A 200 -15.84 -5.88 0.57
CA LYS A 200 -15.36 -6.95 -0.31
C LYS A 200 -14.44 -6.37 -1.40
N THR A 201 -13.32 -7.02 -1.64
CA THR A 201 -12.36 -6.62 -2.69
C THR A 201 -12.73 -7.27 -4.03
N HIS A 202 -12.29 -6.72 -5.17
CA HIS A 202 -12.67 -7.24 -6.49
C HIS A 202 -12.13 -8.65 -6.74
N ASN A 203 -10.99 -9.02 -6.13
CA ASN A 203 -10.43 -10.36 -6.22
C ASN A 203 -11.10 -11.39 -5.29
N GLY A 204 -12.17 -11.00 -4.58
CA GLY A 204 -12.88 -11.88 -3.66
C GLY A 204 -12.29 -11.96 -2.25
N GLY A 205 -11.36 -11.07 -1.90
CA GLY A 205 -10.89 -10.87 -0.52
C GLY A 205 -11.83 -9.96 0.28
N ALA A 206 -11.40 -9.59 1.47
CA ALA A 206 -12.04 -8.59 2.30
C ALA A 206 -11.02 -7.59 2.82
N LEU A 207 -11.39 -6.31 2.84
CA LEU A 207 -10.57 -5.21 3.34
C LEU A 207 -11.32 -4.56 4.50
N THR A 208 -10.69 -4.52 5.68
CA THR A 208 -11.23 -3.87 6.86
C THR A 208 -10.42 -2.63 7.17
N LEU A 209 -11.08 -1.48 7.22
CA LEU A 209 -10.52 -0.21 7.68
C LEU A 209 -11.14 0.15 9.02
N ALA A 210 -10.31 0.40 10.03
CA ALA A 210 -10.72 0.72 11.39
C ALA A 210 -10.08 2.03 11.86
N THR A 211 -10.82 2.81 12.63
CA THR A 211 -10.31 4.02 13.30
C THR A 211 -10.52 3.90 14.81
N LEU A 212 -9.45 4.10 15.56
CA LEU A 212 -9.42 3.98 17.01
C LEU A 212 -9.07 5.35 17.61
N PRO A 213 -9.94 5.95 18.44
CA PRO A 213 -9.61 7.20 19.12
C PRO A 213 -8.45 7.00 20.10
N MET A 214 -7.54 7.96 20.15
CA MET A 214 -6.52 8.05 21.20
C MET A 214 -7.03 8.84 22.41
N ASN A 215 -6.32 8.75 23.53
CA ASN A 215 -6.68 9.48 24.75
C ASN A 215 -6.81 10.98 24.49
N GLY A 216 -7.90 11.57 24.96
CA GLY A 216 -8.22 12.98 24.74
C GLY A 216 -9.02 13.25 23.46
N SER A 217 -9.21 12.25 22.59
CA SER A 217 -10.08 12.35 21.42
C SER A 217 -11.44 11.72 21.66
N ALA A 218 -12.51 12.39 21.22
CA ALA A 218 -13.88 11.87 21.30
C ALA A 218 -14.18 10.86 20.18
N ALA A 219 -13.49 10.96 19.04
CA ALA A 219 -13.65 10.07 17.89
C ALA A 219 -12.31 9.77 17.23
N GLY A 220 -12.25 8.69 16.45
CA GLY A 220 -11.07 8.40 15.64
C GLY A 220 -11.01 9.33 14.40
N PRO A 221 -9.82 9.52 13.81
CA PRO A 221 -9.66 10.28 12.58
C PRO A 221 -10.50 9.66 11.46
N TYR A 222 -11.05 10.50 10.58
CA TYR A 222 -11.81 10.07 9.39
C TYR A 222 -13.06 9.21 9.66
N VAL A 223 -13.61 9.20 10.88
CA VAL A 223 -14.75 8.34 11.26
C VAL A 223 -15.94 8.43 10.29
N ASN A 224 -16.24 9.62 9.77
CA ASN A 224 -17.35 9.86 8.84
C ASN A 224 -17.01 9.53 7.37
N GLN A 225 -15.74 9.26 7.06
CA GLN A 225 -15.24 9.00 5.71
C GLN A 225 -14.74 7.56 5.53
N LEU A 226 -14.78 6.74 6.58
CA LEU A 226 -14.26 5.36 6.54
C LEU A 226 -14.85 4.54 5.41
N GLY A 227 -16.16 4.64 5.18
CA GLY A 227 -16.83 3.91 4.11
C GLY A 227 -16.28 4.26 2.72
N ASP A 228 -16.14 5.56 2.44
CA ASP A 228 -15.67 6.03 1.14
C ASP A 228 -14.19 5.69 0.91
N ILE A 229 -13.34 5.85 1.93
CA ILE A 229 -11.92 5.49 1.87
C ILE A 229 -11.78 3.97 1.66
N ALA A 230 -12.50 3.16 2.45
CA ALA A 230 -12.46 1.71 2.32
C ALA A 230 -12.94 1.22 0.94
N ALA A 231 -13.98 1.84 0.38
CA ALA A 231 -14.47 1.51 -0.95
C ALA A 231 -13.43 1.80 -2.06
N ARG A 232 -12.76 2.96 -2.00
CA ARG A 232 -11.70 3.30 -2.98
C ARG A 232 -10.47 2.39 -2.85
N LEU A 233 -10.09 2.03 -1.63
CA LEU A 233 -9.02 1.05 -1.39
C LEU A 233 -9.41 -0.33 -1.91
N ALA A 234 -10.62 -0.81 -1.60
CA ALA A 234 -11.11 -2.11 -2.03
C ALA A 234 -11.22 -2.23 -3.55
N ALA A 235 -11.35 -1.14 -4.31
CA ALA A 235 -11.30 -1.18 -5.77
C ALA A 235 -9.90 -1.51 -6.33
N ARG A 236 -8.84 -1.38 -5.52
CA ARG A 236 -7.45 -1.67 -5.91
C ARG A 236 -7.04 -3.12 -5.64
N TYR A 237 -7.77 -3.83 -4.78
CA TYR A 237 -7.50 -5.20 -4.31
C TYR A 237 -8.68 -6.12 -4.59
#